data_AF-A0A401UCJ4-F1
#
_entry.id   AF-A0A401UCJ4-F1
#
_cell.length_a   1.000
_cell.length_b   1.000
_cell.length_c   1.000
_cell.angle_alpha   90.00
_cell.angle_beta   90.00
_cell.angle_gamma   90.00
#
_symmetry.space_group_name_H-M   'P 1'
#
loop_
_entity.id
_entity.type
_entity.pdbx_description
1 polymer ?
#
loop_
_entity_poly.entity_id
_entity_poly.type
_entity_poly.pdbx_seq_one_letter_code
_entity_poly.pdbx_strand_id
1 'polypeptide(L)'
;MVDFAKVEYLLRTNPLGIKDDVAEKIHEHKGSDYRHLHDFYLNLAGVFRFKNYQHNQLEFTFDGRDPFDCYCEEWTIAFKKWIKEFCRHDNFIRAVLDLTVFYPAESPLLMVDNRMHAFLNQHFDVKIHPQKGIVRKMA
;
A
#
# COMPACT_ATOMS: atom_id res chain seq x y z
N MET A 1 4.22 -0.67 6.49
CA MET A 1 4.36 -0.16 5.10
C MET A 1 5.35 0.98 5.04
N VAL A 2 5.12 2.06 5.79
CA VAL A 2 6.01 3.23 5.82
C VAL A 2 7.44 2.85 6.19
N ASP A 3 7.64 2.04 7.23
CA ASP A 3 8.99 1.60 7.62
C ASP A 3 9.71 0.81 6.51
N PHE A 4 8.99 -0.06 5.79
CA PHE A 4 9.56 -0.77 4.64
C PHE A 4 9.99 0.20 3.54
N ALA A 5 9.17 1.21 3.24
CA ALA A 5 9.51 2.24 2.25
C ALA A 5 10.72 3.07 2.69
N LYS A 6 10.82 3.43 3.98
CA LYS A 6 11.98 4.16 4.53
C LYS A 6 13.27 3.35 4.42
N VAL A 7 13.24 2.09 4.84
CA VAL A 7 14.41 1.20 4.78
C VAL A 7 14.86 1.00 3.33
N GLU A 8 13.93 0.68 2.42
CA GLU A 8 14.25 0.46 1.01
C GLU A 8 14.75 1.74 0.32
N TYR A 9 14.22 2.91 0.68
CA TYR A 9 14.74 4.18 0.19
C TYR A 9 16.19 4.41 0.62
N LEU A 10 16.45 4.32 1.93
CA LEU A 10 17.78 4.56 2.49
C LEU A 10 18.82 3.56 1.96
N LEU A 11 18.46 2.28 1.80
CA LEU A 11 19.36 1.29 1.21
C LEU A 11 19.76 1.64 -0.24
N ARG A 12 18.89 2.30 -1.00
CA ARG A 12 19.15 2.68 -2.39
C ARG A 12 19.90 4.00 -2.51
N THR A 13 19.51 5.01 -1.74
CA THR A 13 20.03 6.38 -1.88
C THR A 13 21.22 6.64 -0.97
N ASN A 14 21.30 5.96 0.18
CA ASN A 14 22.31 6.17 1.20
C ASN A 14 22.81 4.85 1.79
N PRO A 15 23.43 3.98 0.98
CA PRO A 15 23.94 2.68 1.45
C PRO A 15 25.07 2.83 2.49
N LEU A 16 25.72 3.99 2.56
CA LEU A 16 26.81 4.29 3.48
C LEU A 16 26.34 4.86 4.83
N GLY A 17 25.05 5.15 4.98
CA GLY A 17 24.49 5.70 6.23
C GLY A 17 25.01 7.10 6.58
N ILE A 18 25.32 7.91 5.56
CA ILE A 18 25.76 9.30 5.75
C ILE A 18 24.60 10.10 6.34
N LYS A 19 24.86 10.89 7.38
CA LYS A 19 23.84 11.76 7.96
C LYS A 19 23.67 13.00 7.07
N ASP A 20 22.60 13.01 6.28
CA ASP A 20 22.13 14.17 5.54
C ASP A 20 20.75 14.62 6.07
N ASP A 21 20.37 15.86 5.75
CA ASP A 21 19.11 16.46 6.23
C ASP A 21 17.87 15.61 5.84
N VAL A 22 17.96 14.83 4.77
CA VAL A 22 16.88 13.96 4.29
C VAL A 22 16.80 12.68 5.10
N ALA A 23 17.93 12.01 5.35
CA ALA A 23 17.99 10.81 6.19
C ALA A 23 17.62 11.12 7.63
N GLU A 24 18.01 12.29 8.15
CA GLU A 24 17.61 12.75 9.47
C GLU A 24 16.08 12.91 9.56
N LYS A 25 15.45 13.59 8.59
CA LYS A 25 13.98 13.69 8.52
C LYS A 25 13.28 12.32 8.45
N ILE A 26 13.83 11.39 7.67
CA ILE A 26 13.27 10.03 7.54
C ILE A 26 13.38 9.25 8.86
N HIS A 27 14.50 9.39 9.57
CA HIS A 27 14.73 8.75 10.87
C HIS A 27 13.89 9.37 12.00
N GLU A 28 13.77 10.68 12.03
CA GLU A 28 13.02 11.41 13.07
C GLU A 28 11.50 11.28 12.90
N HIS A 29 11.01 10.94 11.71
CA HIS A 29 9.60 10.76 11.46
C HIS A 29 9.01 9.57 12.26
N LYS A 30 8.36 9.87 13.39
CA LYS A 30 7.54 8.94 14.18
C LYS A 30 6.08 9.14 13.78
N GLY A 31 5.68 8.60 12.63
CA GLY A 31 4.39 8.88 12.00
C GLY A 31 3.21 8.71 12.95
N SER A 32 2.42 9.77 13.11
CA SER A 32 1.15 9.79 13.86
C SER A 32 -0.06 9.90 12.95
N ASP A 33 0.12 10.37 11.71
CA ASP A 33 -0.96 10.58 10.74
C ASP A 33 -0.77 9.70 9.51
N TYR A 34 -1.71 8.78 9.30
CA TYR A 34 -1.74 7.85 8.18
C TYR A 34 -3.03 7.98 7.36
N ARG A 35 -3.76 9.09 7.51
CA ARG A 35 -5.07 9.30 6.85
C ARG A 35 -4.98 9.11 5.32
N HIS A 36 -3.93 9.62 4.68
CA HIS A 36 -3.73 9.47 3.23
C HIS A 36 -3.43 8.04 2.77
N LEU A 37 -2.84 7.22 3.65
CA LEU A 37 -2.57 5.81 3.36
C LEU A 37 -3.77 4.91 3.66
N HIS A 38 -4.77 5.43 4.37
CA HIS A 38 -5.95 4.67 4.74
C HIS A 38 -6.77 4.27 3.50
N ASP A 39 -7.05 5.23 2.61
CA ASP A 39 -7.79 4.95 1.39
C ASP A 39 -7.04 3.97 0.49
N PHE A 40 -5.73 4.13 0.37
CA PHE A 40 -4.88 3.18 -0.34
C PHE A 40 -4.95 1.77 0.26
N TYR A 41 -4.91 1.65 1.59
CA TYR A 41 -5.04 0.38 2.30
C TYR A 41 -6.42 -0.28 2.06
N LEU A 42 -7.51 0.49 2.12
CA LEU A 42 -8.85 0.00 1.85
C LEU A 42 -8.97 -0.52 0.40
N ASN A 43 -8.39 0.21 -0.56
CA ASN A 43 -8.36 -0.23 -1.95
C ASN A 43 -7.60 -1.54 -2.13
N LEU A 44 -6.46 -1.71 -1.47
CA LEU A 44 -5.72 -2.97 -1.50
C LEU A 44 -6.53 -4.13 -0.90
N ALA A 45 -7.17 -3.91 0.25
CA ALA A 45 -8.03 -4.93 0.86
C ALA A 45 -9.19 -5.30 -0.08
N GLY A 46 -9.77 -4.31 -0.77
CA GLY A 46 -10.77 -4.54 -1.82
C GLY A 46 -10.23 -5.39 -2.96
N VAL A 47 -9.04 -5.08 -3.48
CA VAL A 47 -8.39 -5.84 -4.56
C VAL A 47 -8.09 -7.28 -4.12
N PHE A 48 -7.65 -7.48 -2.88
CA PHE A 48 -7.42 -8.80 -2.31
C PHE A 48 -8.70 -9.64 -2.27
N ARG A 49 -9.78 -9.06 -1.74
CA ARG A 49 -11.10 -9.71 -1.74
C ARG A 49 -11.56 -10.05 -3.14
N PHE A 50 -11.42 -9.12 -4.08
CA PHE A 50 -11.79 -9.32 -5.48
C PHE A 50 -11.00 -10.46 -6.14
N LYS A 51 -9.69 -10.57 -5.88
CA LYS A 51 -8.85 -11.60 -6.50
C LYS A 51 -9.07 -12.99 -5.90
N ASN A 52 -9.21 -13.10 -4.59
CA ASN A 52 -9.21 -14.38 -3.89
C ASN A 52 -10.61 -14.96 -3.63
N TYR A 53 -11.60 -14.12 -3.36
CA TYR A 53 -12.93 -14.57 -2.95
C TYR A 53 -14.01 -14.32 -4.02
N GLN A 54 -13.69 -13.60 -5.10
CA GLN A 54 -14.53 -13.36 -6.30
C GLN A 54 -16.05 -13.34 -6.01
N HIS A 55 -16.73 -14.46 -6.26
CA HIS A 55 -18.19 -14.63 -6.14
C HIS A 55 -18.64 -15.34 -4.85
N ASN A 56 -17.73 -15.94 -4.08
CA ASN A 56 -18.07 -16.72 -2.89
C ASN A 56 -17.44 -16.10 -1.64
N GLN A 57 -18.10 -15.08 -1.09
CA GLN A 57 -17.64 -14.37 0.11
C GLN A 57 -18.05 -15.05 1.42
N LEU A 58 -18.75 -16.19 1.34
CA LEU A 58 -19.33 -16.91 2.48
C LEU A 58 -19.00 -18.41 2.43
N GLU A 59 -17.85 -18.77 1.85
CA GLU A 59 -17.42 -20.16 1.86
C GLU A 59 -17.13 -20.59 3.31
N PHE A 60 -17.87 -21.60 3.77
CA PHE A 60 -17.63 -22.19 5.09
C PHE A 60 -16.43 -23.13 4.99
N THR A 61 -15.28 -22.67 5.48
CA THR A 61 -14.10 -23.52 5.64
C THR A 61 -14.35 -24.46 6.83
N PHE A 62 -14.53 -25.75 6.57
CA PHE A 62 -14.73 -26.78 7.60
C PHE A 62 -13.41 -27.21 8.29
N ASP A 63 -12.49 -26.27 8.55
CA ASP A 63 -11.22 -26.57 9.23
C ASP A 63 -11.26 -26.32 10.75
N GLY A 64 -12.41 -25.88 11.28
CA GLY A 64 -12.62 -25.59 12.70
C GLY A 64 -12.02 -24.28 13.20
N ARG A 65 -11.35 -23.50 12.34
CA ARG A 65 -10.86 -22.15 12.67
C ARG A 65 -11.94 -21.11 12.38
N ASP A 66 -11.85 -19.97 13.07
CA ASP A 66 -12.74 -18.85 12.80
C ASP A 66 -12.46 -18.27 11.40
N PRO A 67 -13.47 -18.11 10.53
CA PRO A 67 -13.26 -17.58 9.18
C PRO A 67 -12.63 -16.19 9.14
N PHE A 68 -12.87 -15.34 10.15
CA PHE A 68 -12.27 -14.02 10.24
C PHE A 68 -10.79 -14.10 10.56
N ASP A 69 -10.38 -15.01 11.44
CA ASP A 69 -8.96 -15.21 11.78
C ASP A 69 -8.18 -15.71 10.55
N CYS A 70 -8.73 -16.68 9.83
CA CYS A 70 -8.14 -17.18 8.58
C CYS A 70 -8.00 -16.05 7.55
N TYR A 71 -9.06 -15.27 7.34
CA TYR A 71 -9.01 -14.09 6.46
C TYR A 71 -7.94 -13.09 6.89
N CYS A 72 -7.82 -12.80 8.19
CA CYS A 72 -6.84 -11.86 8.73
C CYS A 72 -5.40 -12.34 8.51
N GLU A 73 -5.14 -13.64 8.69
CA GLU A 73 -3.85 -14.26 8.42
C GLU A 73 -3.48 -14.17 6.94
N GLU A 74 -4.38 -14.62 6.06
CA GLU A 74 -4.17 -14.60 4.61
C GLU A 74 -3.95 -13.17 4.10
N TRP A 75 -4.77 -12.23 4.56
CA TRP A 75 -4.65 -10.82 4.22
C TRP A 75 -3.31 -10.26 4.69
N THR A 76 -2.89 -10.54 5.91
CA THR A 76 -1.61 -10.06 6.45
C THR A 76 -0.42 -10.58 5.65
N ILE A 77 -0.44 -11.85 5.25
CA ILE A 77 0.60 -12.47 4.42
C ILE A 77 0.64 -11.80 3.04
N ALA A 78 -0.51 -11.69 2.38
CA ALA A 78 -0.61 -11.10 1.05
C ALA A 78 -0.21 -9.62 1.06
N PHE A 79 -0.68 -8.86 2.05
CA PHE A 79 -0.33 -7.46 2.22
C PHE A 79 1.17 -7.26 2.38
N LYS A 80 1.83 -8.02 3.28
CA LYS A 80 3.29 -7.94 3.45
C LYS A 80 4.03 -8.27 2.15
N LYS A 81 3.58 -9.29 1.42
CA LYS A 81 4.16 -9.66 0.11
C LYS A 81 4.02 -8.53 -0.91
N TRP A 82 2.82 -7.97 -1.05
CA TRP A 82 2.55 -6.88 -1.98
C TRP A 82 3.33 -5.62 -1.65
N ILE A 83 3.39 -5.21 -0.38
CA ILE A 83 4.20 -4.05 0.02
C ILE A 83 5.68 -4.27 -0.34
N LYS A 84 6.23 -5.48 -0.11
CA LYS A 84 7.60 -5.81 -0.50
C LYS A 84 7.81 -5.73 -2.01
N GLU A 85 6.84 -6.16 -2.80
CA GLU A 85 6.86 -6.06 -4.27
C GLU A 85 6.75 -4.60 -4.72
N PHE A 86 5.88 -3.79 -4.11
CA PHE A 86 5.71 -2.38 -4.45
C PHE A 86 6.94 -1.55 -4.12
N CYS A 87 7.59 -1.82 -2.99
CA CYS A 87 8.86 -1.20 -2.64
C CYS A 87 9.99 -1.52 -3.63
N ARG A 88 9.80 -2.42 -4.61
CA ARG A 88 10.76 -2.54 -5.71
C ARG A 88 10.73 -1.35 -6.66
N HIS A 89 9.61 -0.64 -6.73
CA HIS A 89 9.39 0.48 -7.63
C HIS A 89 9.67 1.83 -6.93
N ASP A 90 10.61 2.61 -7.46
CA ASP A 90 10.99 3.90 -6.88
C ASP A 90 9.83 4.90 -6.81
N ASN A 91 8.92 4.84 -7.79
CA ASN A 91 7.72 5.69 -7.82
C ASN A 91 6.83 5.47 -6.60
N PHE A 92 6.69 4.21 -6.17
CA PHE A 92 5.91 3.86 -4.99
C PHE A 92 6.59 4.32 -3.71
N ILE A 93 7.90 4.06 -3.57
CA ILE A 93 8.69 4.51 -2.41
C ILE A 93 8.58 6.03 -2.25
N ARG A 94 8.81 6.78 -3.33
CA ARG A 94 8.73 8.25 -3.32
C ARG A 94 7.33 8.72 -2.92
N ALA A 95 6.28 8.17 -3.52
CA ALA A 95 4.91 8.55 -3.18
C ALA A 95 4.57 8.29 -1.70
N VAL A 96 5.01 7.15 -1.13
CA VAL A 96 4.80 6.85 0.29
C VAL A 96 5.55 7.84 1.18
N LEU A 97 6.81 8.17 0.86
CA LEU A 97 7.59 9.14 1.63
C LEU A 97 7.05 10.57 1.48
N ASP A 98 6.58 10.94 0.29
CA ASP A 98 5.95 12.23 0.04
C ASP A 98 4.70 12.40 0.92
N LEU A 99 3.84 11.37 0.98
CA LEU A 99 2.60 11.39 1.78
C LEU A 99 2.82 11.35 3.29
N THR A 100 3.96 10.84 3.76
CA THR A 100 4.19 10.58 5.19
C THR A 100 5.25 11.49 5.79
N VAL A 101 6.45 11.50 5.22
CA VAL A 101 7.63 12.18 5.77
C VAL A 101 7.70 13.63 5.30
N PHE A 102 7.42 13.91 4.02
CA PHE A 102 7.70 15.23 3.46
C PHE A 102 6.50 16.19 3.45
N TYR A 103 5.28 15.70 3.25
CA TYR A 103 4.10 16.55 3.08
C TYR A 103 2.86 16.10 3.87
N PRO A 104 2.92 16.07 5.21
CA PRO A 104 1.81 15.60 6.03
C PRO A 104 0.59 16.55 6.12
N ALA A 105 0.64 17.79 5.61
CA ALA A 105 -0.40 18.79 5.87
C ALA A 105 -0.97 19.57 4.66
N GLU A 106 -0.18 20.03 3.67
CA GLU A 106 -0.70 21.04 2.70
C GLU A 106 -0.18 20.97 1.23
N SER A 107 0.55 19.93 0.83
CA SER A 107 0.99 19.76 -0.58
C SER A 107 -0.17 19.20 -1.44
N PRO A 108 -0.11 19.13 -2.79
CA PRO A 108 -1.27 18.71 -3.60
C PRO A 108 -1.49 17.19 -3.45
N LEU A 109 -2.12 16.80 -2.34
CA LEU A 109 -2.47 15.45 -1.92
C LEU A 109 -3.16 14.69 -3.06
N LEU A 110 -4.03 15.39 -3.79
CA LEU A 110 -4.71 14.89 -4.98
C LEU A 110 -3.75 14.30 -6.02
N MET A 111 -2.59 14.91 -6.27
CA MET A 111 -1.65 14.38 -7.27
C MET A 111 -0.95 13.12 -6.78
N VAL A 112 -0.61 13.03 -5.50
CA VAL A 112 0.09 11.87 -4.95
C VAL A 112 -0.88 10.70 -4.76
N ASP A 113 -2.09 10.96 -4.31
CA ASP A 113 -3.17 9.96 -4.23
C ASP A 113 -3.48 9.41 -5.63
N ASN A 114 -3.63 10.28 -6.64
CA ASN A 114 -3.82 9.85 -8.03
C ASN A 114 -2.66 8.98 -8.55
N ARG A 115 -1.42 9.29 -8.17
CA ARG A 115 -0.25 8.45 -8.53
C ARG A 115 -0.31 7.07 -7.87
N MET A 116 -0.70 7.01 -6.60
CA MET A 116 -0.87 5.75 -5.87
C MET A 116 -2.01 4.90 -6.44
N HIS A 117 -3.14 5.53 -6.78
CA HIS A 117 -4.25 4.87 -7.47
C HIS A 117 -3.88 4.38 -8.87
N ALA A 118 -3.18 5.20 -9.66
CA ALA A 118 -2.69 4.80 -10.97
C ALA A 118 -1.71 3.62 -10.86
N PHE A 119 -0.83 3.63 -9.87
CA PHE A 119 0.08 2.53 -9.58
C PHE A 119 -0.69 1.24 -9.27
N LEU A 120 -1.71 1.27 -8.40
CA LEU A 120 -2.54 0.09 -8.12
C LEU A 120 -3.22 -0.46 -9.36
N ASN A 121 -3.85 0.43 -10.14
CA ASN A 121 -4.58 0.03 -11.34
C ASN A 121 -3.64 -0.62 -12.37
N GLN A 122 -2.42 -0.10 -12.51
CA GLN A 122 -1.41 -0.67 -13.40
C GLN A 122 -0.83 -1.98 -12.86
N HIS A 123 -0.51 -2.04 -11.57
CA HIS A 123 0.13 -3.19 -10.96
C HIS A 123 -0.79 -4.42 -10.93
N PHE A 124 -2.08 -4.21 -10.65
CA PHE A 124 -3.05 -5.31 -10.54
C PHE A 124 -3.91 -5.52 -11.78
N ASP A 125 -3.79 -4.67 -12.77
CA ASP A 125 -4.61 -4.62 -13.99
C ASP A 125 -6.12 -4.56 -13.70
N VAL A 126 -6.46 -3.71 -12.73
CA VAL A 126 -7.84 -3.48 -12.27
C VAL A 126 -8.20 -2.00 -12.40
N LYS A 127 -9.50 -1.71 -12.53
CA LYS A 127 -10.06 -0.36 -12.42
C LYS A 127 -11.01 -0.33 -11.24
N ILE A 128 -10.71 0.52 -10.27
CA ILE A 128 -11.59 0.77 -9.12
C ILE A 128 -12.55 1.91 -9.50
N HIS A 129 -13.84 1.59 -9.67
CA HIS A 129 -14.88 2.56 -10.01
C HIS A 129 -15.78 2.81 -8.78
N PRO A 130 -16.08 4.07 -8.42
CA PRO A 130 -16.89 4.39 -7.24
C PRO A 130 -18.27 3.69 -7.23
N GLN A 131 -18.90 3.59 -8.41
CA GLN A 131 -20.25 3.02 -8.56
C GLN A 131 -20.26 1.54 -8.93
N LYS A 132 -19.20 1.03 -9.58
CA LYS A 132 -19.17 -0.33 -10.16
C LYS A 132 -18.25 -1.27 -9.39
N GLY A 133 -17.62 -0.78 -8.33
CA GLY A 133 -16.62 -1.53 -7.57
C GLY A 133 -15.35 -1.78 -8.39
N ILE A 134 -14.71 -2.92 -8.15
CA ILE A 134 -13.47 -3.30 -8.80
C ILE A 134 -13.79 -4.09 -10.06
N VAL A 135 -13.33 -3.60 -11.21
CA VAL A 135 -13.54 -4.23 -12.52
C VAL A 135 -12.18 -4.61 -13.09
N ARG A 136 -12.05 -5.80 -13.69
CA ARG A 136 -10.83 -6.13 -14.46
C ARG A 136 -10.73 -5.19 -15.66
N LYS A 137 -9.53 -4.72 -15.95
CA LYS A 137 -9.29 -3.98 -17.19
C LYS A 137 -9.45 -4.98 -18.33
N MET A 138 -10.52 -4.85 -19.13
CA MET A 138 -10.63 -5.63 -20.36
C MET A 138 -9.56 -5.13 -21.33
N ALA A 139 -8.83 -6.06 -21.92
CA ALA A 139 -7.80 -5.81 -22.94
C ALA A 139 -8.42 -5.20 -24.21
#